data_AF-A0A5C0VLR4-F1
#
_entry.id   AF-A0A5C0VLR4-F1
#
_cell.length_a   1.000
_cell.length_b   1.000
_cell.length_c   1.000
_cell.angle_alpha   90.00
_cell.angle_beta   90.00
_cell.angle_gamma   90.00
#
_symmetry.space_group_name_H-M   'P 1'
#
loop_
_entity.id
_entity.type
_entity.pdbx_description
1 polymer ?
#
loop_
_entity_poly.entity_id
_entity_poly.type
_entity_poly.pdbx_seq_one_letter_code
_entity_poly.pdbx_strand_id
1 'polypeptide(L)'
;MDIHAEKLILIEELVKTQDINIIKQIKNLFHKSNDDLAGYDLNGKEITRQQLIEQIENADIRIESGMFITQQEIEKEAEDW
;
A
#
# COMPACT_ATOMS: atom_id res chain seq x y z
N MET A 1 28.22 10.84 -15.53
CA MET A 1 28.04 9.45 -15.03
C MET A 1 26.94 8.81 -15.84
N ASP A 2 27.16 7.61 -16.34
CA ASP A 2 26.17 6.86 -17.12
C ASP A 2 25.23 6.12 -16.15
N ILE A 3 23.95 6.47 -16.18
CA ILE A 3 22.92 5.88 -15.31
C ILE A 3 22.77 4.37 -15.56
N HIS A 4 23.02 3.90 -16.80
CA HIS A 4 22.97 2.48 -17.11
C HIS A 4 24.11 1.71 -16.45
N ALA A 5 25.32 2.28 -16.44
CA ALA A 5 26.46 1.69 -15.77
C ALA A 5 26.22 1.60 -14.25
N GLU A 6 25.68 2.67 -13.65
CA GLU A 6 25.40 2.70 -12.21
C GLU A 6 24.34 1.67 -11.79
N LYS A 7 23.29 1.48 -12.62
CA LYS A 7 22.27 0.44 -12.39
C LYS A 7 22.86 -0.97 -12.42
N LEU A 8 23.80 -1.22 -13.33
CA LEU A 8 24.43 -2.53 -13.46
C LEU A 8 25.25 -2.87 -12.21
N ILE A 9 26.01 -1.90 -11.71
CA ILE A 9 26.81 -2.02 -10.48
C ILE A 9 25.90 -2.35 -9.30
N LEU A 10 24.81 -1.60 -9.13
CA LEU A 10 23.84 -1.85 -8.06
C LEU A 10 23.24 -3.26 -8.13
N ILE A 11 22.90 -3.75 -9.33
CA ILE A 11 22.38 -5.12 -9.49
C ILE A 11 23.42 -6.14 -9.04
N GLU A 12 24.67 -5.99 -9.44
CA GLU A 12 25.75 -6.90 -9.02
C GLU A 12 25.95 -6.92 -7.50
N GLU A 13 25.91 -5.76 -6.85
CA GLU A 13 26.04 -5.64 -5.40
C GLU A 13 24.86 -6.31 -4.67
N LEU A 14 23.64 -6.14 -5.19
CA LEU A 14 22.45 -6.78 -4.64
C LEU A 14 22.49 -8.30 -4.79
N VAL A 15 22.99 -8.82 -5.92
CA VAL A 15 23.14 -10.27 -6.14
C VAL A 15 24.15 -10.90 -5.18
N LYS A 16 25.23 -10.18 -4.84
CA LYS A 16 26.26 -10.66 -3.90
C LYS A 16 25.82 -10.58 -2.44
N THR A 17 24.84 -9.74 -2.12
CA THR A 17 24.37 -9.51 -0.75
C THR A 17 23.58 -10.72 -0.24
N GLN A 18 24.10 -11.38 0.79
CA GLN A 18 23.45 -12.54 1.42
C GLN A 18 22.66 -12.19 2.69
N ASP A 19 22.81 -10.95 3.20
CA ASP A 19 22.09 -10.49 4.39
C ASP A 19 20.69 -9.98 4.01
N ILE A 20 19.67 -10.71 4.45
CA ILE A 20 18.26 -10.37 4.22
C ILE A 20 17.85 -9.03 4.85
N ASN A 21 18.48 -8.62 5.96
CA ASN A 21 18.17 -7.35 6.62
C ASN A 21 18.65 -6.17 5.79
N ILE A 22 19.80 -6.28 5.13
CA ILE A 22 20.31 -5.27 4.20
C ILE A 22 19.37 -5.15 2.98
N ILE A 23 18.97 -6.28 2.39
CA ILE A 23 18.01 -6.30 1.27
C ILE A 23 16.68 -5.64 1.65
N LYS A 24 16.16 -5.91 2.85
CA LYS A 24 14.93 -5.28 3.35
C LYS A 24 15.06 -3.76 3.51
N GLN A 25 16.18 -3.28 4.06
CA GLN A 25 16.42 -1.83 4.20
C GLN A 25 16.49 -1.14 2.85
N ILE A 26 17.21 -1.72 1.88
CA ILE A 26 17.30 -1.20 0.52
C ILE A 26 15.92 -1.16 -0.14
N LYS A 27 15.13 -2.24 -0.02
CA LYS A 27 13.74 -2.25 -0.49
C LYS A 27 12.92 -1.12 0.14
N ASN A 28 13.04 -0.88 1.44
CA ASN A 28 12.30 0.19 2.11
C ASN A 28 12.69 1.58 1.62
N LEU A 29 13.95 1.81 1.24
CA LEU A 29 14.38 3.08 0.66
C LEU A 29 13.68 3.33 -0.68
N PHE A 30 13.57 2.31 -1.53
CA PHE A 30 12.84 2.42 -2.79
C PHE A 30 11.32 2.59 -2.60
N HIS A 31 10.72 1.96 -1.60
CA HIS A 31 9.30 2.13 -1.30
C HIS A 31 8.99 3.50 -0.70
N LYS A 32 9.84 4.04 0.19
CA LYS A 32 9.68 5.40 0.75
C LYS A 32 9.68 6.49 -0.32
N SER A 33 10.41 6.28 -1.42
CA SER A 33 10.42 7.22 -2.55
C SER A 33 9.17 7.16 -3.43
N ASN A 34 8.36 6.09 -3.29
CA ASN A 34 7.11 5.90 -4.02
C ASN A 34 5.86 6.04 -3.14
N ASP A 35 6.04 6.31 -1.84
CA ASP A 35 4.96 6.63 -0.89
C ASP A 35 4.49 8.07 -1.12
N ASP A 36 4.01 8.34 -2.34
CA ASP A 36 3.33 9.57 -2.67
C ASP A 36 2.08 9.64 -1.79
N LEU A 37 1.97 10.73 -1.03
CA LEU A 37 0.78 11.08 -0.27
C LEU A 37 -0.43 11.03 -1.20
N ALA A 38 -1.36 10.11 -0.93
CA ALA A 38 -2.57 9.95 -1.72
C ALA A 38 -3.74 10.76 -1.13
N GLY A 39 -3.71 11.04 0.18
CA GLY A 39 -4.74 11.81 0.87
C GLY A 39 -4.64 11.67 2.39
N TYR A 40 -5.75 11.93 3.07
CA TYR A 40 -5.87 11.81 4.53
C TYR A 40 -7.07 10.92 4.88
N ASP A 41 -6.99 10.20 5.99
CA ASP A 41 -8.09 9.43 6.55
C ASP A 41 -9.08 10.31 7.33
N LEU A 42 -10.14 9.70 7.86
CA LEU A 42 -11.18 10.38 8.65
C LEU A 42 -10.66 11.04 9.94
N ASN A 43 -9.48 10.63 10.41
CA ASN A 43 -8.80 11.21 11.57
C ASN A 43 -7.73 12.25 11.18
N GLY A 44 -7.59 12.56 9.89
CA GLY A 44 -6.59 13.47 9.36
C GLY A 44 -5.19 12.85 9.27
N LYS A 45 -5.05 11.53 9.35
CA LYS A 45 -3.77 10.82 9.17
C LYS A 45 -3.48 10.65 7.69
N GLU A 46 -2.25 10.90 7.29
CA GLU A 46 -1.79 10.69 5.92
C GLU A 46 -2.01 9.24 5.47
N ILE A 47 -2.56 9.09 4.26
CA ILE A 47 -2.72 7.83 3.55
C ILE A 47 -1.76 7.84 2.37
N THR A 48 -0.97 6.78 2.23
CA THR A 48 -0.08 6.61 1.09
C THR A 48 -0.78 5.92 -0.07
N ARG A 49 -0.24 6.05 -1.29
CA ARG A 49 -0.82 5.40 -2.47
C ARG A 49 -0.96 3.89 -2.32
N GLN A 50 0.02 3.23 -1.71
CA GLN A 50 -0.04 1.78 -1.48
C GLN A 50 -1.18 1.43 -0.51
N GLN A 51 -1.32 2.19 0.58
CA GLN A 51 -2.39 1.98 1.55
C GLN A 51 -3.78 2.20 0.94
N LEU A 52 -3.90 3.15 0.00
CA LEU A 52 -5.15 3.36 -0.73
C LEU A 52 -5.48 2.16 -1.63
N ILE A 53 -4.49 1.61 -2.35
CA ILE A 53 -4.68 0.41 -3.19
C ILE A 53 -5.11 -0.78 -2.33
N GLU A 54 -4.43 -1.03 -1.22
CA GLU A 54 -4.79 -2.10 -0.28
C GLU A 54 -6.21 -1.93 0.28
N GLN A 55 -6.65 -0.70 0.54
CA GLN A 55 -8.03 -0.43 0.99
C GLN A 55 -9.07 -0.74 -0.09
N ILE A 56 -8.78 -0.42 -1.35
CA ILE A 56 -9.66 -0.72 -2.49
C ILE A 56 -9.76 -2.23 -2.70
N GLU A 57 -8.63 -2.94 -2.73
CA GLU A 57 -8.61 -4.41 -2.88
C GLU A 57 -9.41 -5.10 -1.77
N ASN A 58 -9.25 -4.64 -0.52
CA ASN A 58 -10.05 -5.15 0.60
C ASN A 58 -11.54 -4.81 0.48
N ALA A 59 -11.90 -3.68 -0.13
CA ALA A 59 -13.29 -3.32 -0.38
C ALA A 59 -13.91 -4.22 -1.44
N ASP A 60 -13.19 -4.51 -2.52
CA ASP A 60 -13.63 -5.43 -3.57
C ASP A 60 -13.88 -6.83 -3.01
N ILE A 61 -12.96 -7.36 -2.18
CA ILE A 61 -13.14 -8.64 -1.50
C ILE A 61 -14.41 -8.64 -0.61
N ARG A 62 -14.67 -7.56 0.12
CA ARG A 62 -15.89 -7.45 0.95
C ARG A 62 -17.16 -7.44 0.10
N ILE A 63 -17.14 -6.76 -1.05
CA ILE A 63 -18.27 -6.73 -1.99
C ILE A 63 -18.50 -8.13 -2.57
N GLU A 64 -17.45 -8.79 -3.06
CA GLU A 64 -17.53 -10.14 -3.63
C GLU A 64 -18.00 -11.19 -2.63
N SER A 65 -17.59 -11.07 -1.36
CA SER A 65 -17.98 -11.99 -0.28
C SER A 65 -19.36 -11.69 0.32
N GLY A 66 -20.05 -10.63 -0.13
CA GLY A 66 -21.32 -10.21 0.45
C GLY A 66 -21.19 -9.60 1.86
N MET A 67 -19.98 -9.28 2.30
CA MET A 67 -19.70 -8.59 3.56
C MET A 67 -19.86 -7.07 3.41
N PHE A 68 -21.01 -6.64 2.91
CA PHE A 68 -21.40 -5.24 2.83
C PHE A 68 -22.79 -5.06 3.44
N ILE A 69 -23.07 -3.84 3.89
CA ILE A 69 -24.40 -3.43 4.31
C ILE A 69 -24.85 -2.31 3.38
N THR A 70 -26.08 -2.41 2.90
CA THR A 70 -26.69 -1.39 2.05
C THR A 70 -27.23 -0.25 2.89
N GLN A 71 -27.38 0.92 2.27
CA GLN A 71 -28.01 2.07 2.92
C GLN A 71 -29.42 1.73 3.45
N GLN A 72 -30.18 0.93 2.71
CA GLN A 72 -31.52 0.51 3.11
C GLN A 72 -31.51 -0.38 4.35
N GLU A 73 -30.52 -1.26 4.49
CA GLU A 73 -30.35 -2.10 5.68
C GLU A 73 -29.98 -1.27 6.91
N ILE A 74 -29.12 -0.26 6.75
CA ILE A 74 -28.78 0.70 7.82
C ILE A 74 -30.04 1.49 8.25
N GLU A 75 -30.82 2.00 7.30
CA GLU A 75 -32.04 2.76 7.59
C GLU A 75 -33.06 1.92 8.35
N LYS A 76 -33.23 0.65 7.97
CA LYS A 76 -34.09 -0.28 8.69
C LYS A 76 -33.60 -0.55 10.12
N GLU A 77 -32.30 -0.74 10.32
CA GLU A 77 -31.74 -0.93 11.67
C GLU A 77 -31.93 0.32 12.55
N ALA A 78 -31.85 1.51 11.95
CA ALA A 78 -32.08 2.77 12.65
C ALA A 78 -33.56 3.01 13.03
N GLU A 79 -34.51 2.46 12.27
CA GLU A 79 -35.95 2.48 12.63
C GLU A 79 -36.27 1.61 13.85
N ASP A 80 -35.47 0.56 14.10
CA ASP A 80 -35.63 -0.38 15.21
C ASP A 80 -34.91 0.08 16.52
N TRP A 81 -34.23 1.24 16.51
CA TRP A 81 -33.60 1.88 17.67
C TRP A 81 -34.55 2.79 18.45
#